data_AF-A0A1E4S5W8-F1
#
_entry.id   AF-A0A1E4S5W8-F1
#
_cell.length_a   1.000
_cell.length_b   1.000
_cell.length_c   1.000
_cell.angle_alpha   90.00
_cell.angle_beta   90.00
_cell.angle_gamma   90.00
#
_symmetry.space_group_name_H-M   'P 1'
#
loop_
_entity.id
_entity.type
_entity.pdbx_description
1 polymer ?
#
loop_
_entity_poly.entity_id
_entity_poly.type
_entity_poly.pdbx_seq_one_letter_code
_entity_poly.pdbx_strand_id
1 'polypeptide(L)'
;MARQNFIGLVVSQGKMNKTVKVQVERKTFNRIINKEIMKRKNFLVHDEGNIAREGDIVRIEACRPLSAKKNFAIAEIRKNKGSQFAKYDQVAKQQVLLEENEKTKEFLDRRAKTELEIKNNSSLISDLSFIAKGVVTAQGELSAEETEKIAQIKEKYGIKSWPPQKEVLELEIQTLKEKVRSLQDTIDFVDPVLSKLMEEEYAARVDDLLKEVSKKEPSELKKGVKKNILRKYLLKNPEAAREKFRDVIEQVKSQ
;
A
#
# COMPACT_ATOMS: atom_id res chain seq x y z
N MET A 1 27.27 46.74 -8.94
CA MET A 1 26.05 46.80 -9.76
C MET A 1 25.25 45.51 -9.57
N ALA A 2 23.93 45.60 -9.52
CA ALA A 2 23.06 44.44 -9.44
C ALA A 2 23.12 43.63 -10.75
N ARG A 3 23.16 42.29 -10.66
CA ARG A 3 23.12 41.38 -11.82
C ARG A 3 21.68 41.10 -12.23
N GLN A 4 21.42 41.00 -13.54
CA GLN A 4 20.11 40.57 -14.04
C GLN A 4 19.92 39.08 -13.73
N ASN A 5 18.80 38.75 -13.08
CA ASN A 5 18.48 37.38 -12.68
C ASN A 5 17.21 36.89 -13.37
N PHE A 6 17.16 35.61 -13.69
CA PHE A 6 15.95 34.93 -14.14
C PHE A 6 15.78 33.60 -13.41
N ILE A 7 14.53 33.15 -13.29
CA ILE A 7 14.20 31.81 -12.83
C ILE A 7 13.75 31.03 -14.06
N GLY A 8 14.29 29.83 -14.25
CA GLY A 8 13.98 29.00 -15.41
C GLY A 8 14.09 27.52 -15.11
N LEU A 9 13.58 26.72 -16.05
CA LEU A 9 13.63 25.27 -16.00
C LEU A 9 14.74 24.77 -16.94
N VAL A 10 15.53 23.82 -16.48
CA VAL A 10 16.56 23.17 -17.28
C VAL A 10 15.92 22.20 -18.26
N VAL A 11 16.02 22.49 -19.56
CA VAL A 11 15.39 21.70 -20.63
C VAL A 11 16.33 20.62 -21.15
N SER A 12 17.61 20.92 -21.29
CA SER A 12 18.58 19.93 -21.77
C SER A 12 19.93 20.06 -21.10
N GLN A 13 20.48 18.94 -20.67
CA GLN A 13 21.81 18.81 -20.07
C GLN A 13 22.56 17.62 -20.70
N GLY A 14 23.90 17.61 -20.62
CA GLY A 14 24.73 16.52 -21.14
C GLY A 14 25.00 16.57 -22.65
N LYS A 15 24.32 17.44 -23.40
CA LYS A 15 24.59 17.65 -24.84
C LYS A 15 25.80 18.54 -25.12
N MET A 16 26.16 19.41 -24.18
CA MET A 16 27.29 20.35 -24.29
C MET A 16 28.07 20.36 -22.98
N ASN A 17 29.40 20.49 -23.07
CA ASN A 17 30.25 20.54 -21.88
C ASN A 17 30.08 21.86 -21.13
N LYS A 18 29.92 21.77 -19.80
CA LYS A 18 29.80 22.92 -18.88
C LYS A 18 28.74 23.94 -19.28
N THR A 19 27.70 23.47 -20.00
CA THR A 19 26.68 24.33 -20.60
C THR A 19 25.34 23.63 -20.57
N VAL A 20 24.32 24.33 -20.07
CA VAL A 20 22.97 23.83 -19.89
C VAL A 20 22.00 24.75 -20.63
N LYS A 21 20.95 24.18 -21.22
CA LYS A 21 19.88 24.96 -21.85
C LYS A 21 18.76 25.21 -20.84
N VAL A 22 18.55 26.46 -20.47
CA VAL A 22 17.51 26.87 -19.51
C VAL A 22 16.41 27.62 -20.23
N GLN A 23 15.17 27.20 -20.04
CA GLN A 23 13.99 27.91 -20.51
C GLN A 23 13.51 28.87 -19.43
N VAL A 24 13.46 30.15 -19.77
CA VAL A 24 12.91 31.20 -18.93
C VAL A 24 11.55 31.60 -19.47
N GLU A 25 10.58 31.69 -18.58
CA GLU A 25 9.25 32.22 -18.87
C GLU A 25 9.15 33.64 -18.30
N ARG A 26 8.69 34.59 -19.12
CA ARG A 26 8.37 35.96 -18.68
C ARG A 26 6.96 36.31 -19.08
N LYS A 27 6.25 37.04 -18.22
CA LYS A 27 4.95 37.59 -18.59
C LYS A 27 5.14 38.83 -19.46
N THR A 28 4.35 38.96 -20.51
CA THR A 28 4.37 40.11 -21.40
C THR A 28 2.94 40.40 -21.84
N PHE A 29 2.52 41.66 -21.75
CA PHE A 29 1.22 42.08 -22.22
C PHE A 29 1.18 42.17 -23.75
N ASN A 30 0.25 41.44 -24.38
CA ASN A 30 -0.01 41.58 -25.81
C ASN A 30 -1.12 42.61 -26.02
N ARG A 31 -0.78 43.77 -26.61
CA ARG A 31 -1.70 44.88 -26.85
C ARG A 31 -2.86 44.54 -27.78
N ILE A 32 -2.63 43.69 -28.80
CA ILE A 32 -3.66 43.35 -29.79
C ILE A 32 -4.74 42.46 -29.17
N ILE A 33 -4.31 41.47 -28.38
CA ILE A 33 -5.21 40.51 -27.72
C ILE A 33 -5.73 41.07 -26.38
N ASN A 34 -5.14 42.16 -25.88
CA ASN A 34 -5.44 42.76 -24.58
C ASN A 34 -5.33 41.72 -23.43
N LYS A 35 -4.34 40.83 -23.51
CA LYS A 35 -4.12 39.75 -22.54
C LYS A 35 -2.64 39.62 -22.17
N GLU A 36 -2.38 39.33 -20.91
CA GLU A 36 -1.04 38.96 -20.45
C GLU A 36 -0.71 37.53 -20.88
N ILE A 37 0.34 37.37 -21.69
CA ILE A 37 0.79 36.08 -22.21
C ILE A 37 2.18 35.74 -21.66
N MET A 38 2.45 34.44 -21.50
CA MET A 38 3.78 33.96 -21.12
C MET A 38 4.65 33.79 -22.38
N LYS A 39 5.74 34.54 -22.45
CA LYS A 39 6.77 34.39 -23.49
C LYS A 39 7.92 33.55 -22.95
N ARG A 40 8.23 32.46 -23.65
CA ARG A 40 9.34 31.56 -23.34
C ARG A 40 10.58 31.93 -24.16
N LYS A 41 11.76 31.91 -23.54
CA LYS A 41 13.04 32.05 -24.23
C LYS A 41 14.05 31.08 -23.63
N ASN A 42 14.78 30.40 -24.50
CA ASN A 42 15.84 29.48 -24.09
C ASN A 42 17.18 30.20 -24.08
N PHE A 43 17.94 30.02 -23.01
CA PHE A 43 19.28 30.56 -22.83
C PHE A 43 20.30 29.43 -22.72
N LEU A 44 21.48 29.65 -23.27
CA LEU A 44 22.65 28.82 -22.98
C LEU A 44 23.30 29.39 -21.73
N VAL A 45 23.38 28.56 -20.69
CA VAL A 45 23.80 28.95 -19.35
C VAL A 45 25.03 28.15 -18.98
N HIS A 46 26.01 28.81 -18.38
CA HIS A 46 27.19 28.15 -17.88
C HIS A 46 26.93 27.42 -16.57
N ASP A 47 27.38 26.18 -16.51
CA ASP A 47 27.41 25.35 -15.31
C ASP A 47 28.81 24.76 -15.21
N GLU A 48 29.64 25.25 -14.29
CA GLU A 48 31.01 24.78 -14.15
C GLU A 48 31.09 23.36 -13.58
N GLY A 49 30.19 23.04 -12.64
CA GLY A 49 30.15 21.77 -11.94
C GLY A 49 29.29 20.70 -12.61
N ASN A 50 28.61 21.03 -13.73
CA ASN A 50 27.61 20.16 -14.36
C ASN A 50 26.58 19.62 -13.33
N ILE A 51 26.21 20.45 -12.37
CA ILE A 51 25.39 20.05 -11.22
C ILE A 51 23.91 19.95 -11.62
N ALA A 52 23.45 20.88 -12.46
CA ALA A 52 22.06 20.93 -12.86
C ALA A 52 21.72 19.77 -13.81
N ARG A 53 20.53 19.19 -13.68
CA ARG A 53 20.00 18.17 -14.60
C ARG A 53 18.69 18.60 -15.22
N GLU A 54 18.27 17.87 -16.25
CA GLU A 54 17.00 18.09 -16.95
C GLU A 54 15.82 18.03 -15.98
N GLY A 55 14.99 19.07 -15.96
CA GLY A 55 13.85 19.21 -15.05
C GLY A 55 14.11 20.01 -13.77
N ASP A 56 15.35 20.42 -13.51
CA ASP A 56 15.66 21.30 -12.37
C ASP A 56 15.16 22.73 -12.59
N ILE A 57 14.75 23.39 -11.51
CA ILE A 57 14.44 24.82 -11.52
C ILE A 57 15.64 25.56 -10.97
N VAL A 58 16.18 26.47 -11.77
CA VAL A 58 17.42 27.18 -11.49
C VAL A 58 17.22 28.69 -11.55
N ARG A 59 17.93 29.41 -10.71
CA ARG A 59 18.13 30.85 -10.83
C ARG A 59 19.41 31.08 -11.61
N ILE A 60 19.28 31.79 -12.72
CA ILE A 60 20.40 32.16 -13.59
C ILE A 60 20.71 33.64 -13.42
N GLU A 61 21.98 34.00 -13.46
CA GLU A 61 22.46 35.38 -13.36
C GLU A 61 23.26 35.77 -14.59
N ALA A 62 23.20 37.06 -14.96
CA ALA A 62 24.03 37.61 -16.02
C ALA A 62 25.52 37.58 -15.60
N CYS A 63 26.37 37.16 -16.53
CA CYS A 63 27.82 37.09 -16.35
C CYS A 63 28.54 37.72 -17.55
N ARG A 64 29.87 37.80 -17.50
CA ARG A 64 30.67 38.19 -18.67
C ARG A 64 30.34 37.25 -19.85
N PRO A 65 30.43 37.71 -21.12
CA PRO A 65 30.26 36.80 -22.25
C PRO A 65 31.30 35.69 -22.17
N LEU A 66 30.85 34.46 -21.95
CA LEU A 66 31.71 33.27 -21.86
C LEU A 66 31.86 32.60 -23.23
N SER A 67 30.93 32.84 -24.15
CA SER A 67 30.91 32.38 -25.54
C SER A 67 29.93 33.24 -26.34
N ALA A 68 29.86 33.04 -27.66
CA ALA A 68 29.04 33.84 -28.58
C ALA A 68 27.56 33.99 -28.16
N LYS A 69 26.99 32.98 -27.49
CA LYS A 69 25.58 32.95 -27.05
C LYS A 69 25.41 32.68 -25.55
N LYS A 70 26.51 32.63 -24.77
CA LYS A 70 26.52 32.21 -23.36
C LYS A 70 26.91 33.39 -22.46
N ASN A 71 25.89 34.10 -21.99
CA ASN A 71 26.04 35.32 -21.18
C ASN A 71 25.43 35.17 -19.77
N PHE A 72 24.98 33.97 -19.42
CA PHE A 72 24.36 33.65 -18.13
C PHE A 72 25.07 32.48 -17.46
N ALA A 73 25.11 32.48 -16.14
CA ALA A 73 25.62 31.39 -15.30
C ALA A 73 24.54 30.93 -14.31
N ILE A 74 24.60 29.67 -13.88
CA ILE A 74 23.72 29.16 -12.83
C ILE A 74 24.20 29.73 -11.50
N ALA A 75 23.31 30.44 -10.80
CA ALA A 75 23.61 31.00 -9.48
C ALA A 75 23.11 30.09 -8.35
N GLU A 76 21.98 29.40 -8.56
CA GLU A 76 21.32 28.61 -7.50
C GLU A 76 20.35 27.58 -8.12
N ILE A 77 20.31 26.37 -7.57
CA ILE A 77 19.29 25.37 -7.87
C ILE A 77 18.15 25.53 -6.86
N ARG A 78 17.01 26.06 -7.30
CA ARG A 78 15.83 26.33 -6.47
C ARG A 78 15.05 25.06 -6.14
N LYS A 79 14.89 24.18 -7.13
CA LYS A 79 14.24 22.86 -6.96
C LYS A 79 15.00 21.82 -7.76
N ASN A 80 15.47 20.80 -7.06
CA ASN A 80 16.21 19.69 -7.65
C ASN A 80 15.26 18.50 -7.89
N LYS A 81 14.81 18.35 -9.13
CA LYS A 81 13.91 17.26 -9.56
C LYS A 81 14.62 16.30 -10.51
N GLY A 82 15.44 16.83 -11.40
CA GLY A 82 16.13 16.08 -12.44
C GLY A 82 17.13 15.05 -11.91
N SER A 83 17.87 15.40 -10.85
CA SER A 83 18.84 14.45 -10.26
C SER A 83 18.17 13.21 -9.65
N GLN A 84 16.94 13.34 -9.18
CA GLN A 84 16.21 12.24 -8.56
C GLN A 84 15.84 11.16 -9.58
N PHE A 85 15.48 11.55 -10.81
CA PHE A 85 15.04 10.60 -11.84
C PHE A 85 16.11 9.57 -12.21
N ALA A 86 17.36 9.99 -12.35
CA ALA A 86 18.46 9.06 -12.66
C ALA A 86 18.72 8.06 -11.52
N LYS A 87 18.60 8.51 -10.27
CA LYS A 87 18.73 7.63 -9.10
C LYS A 87 17.59 6.60 -9.08
N TYR A 88 16.36 7.05 -9.32
CA TYR A 88 15.20 6.17 -9.33
C TYR A 88 15.23 5.14 -10.45
N ASP A 89 15.68 5.51 -11.66
CA ASP A 89 15.81 4.57 -12.78
C ASP A 89 16.80 3.44 -12.46
N GLN A 90 17.96 3.77 -11.87
CA GLN A 90 18.94 2.76 -11.47
C GLN A 90 18.41 1.82 -10.39
N VAL A 91 17.78 2.37 -9.34
CA VAL A 91 17.20 1.59 -8.25
C VAL A 91 16.07 0.69 -8.75
N ALA A 92 15.19 1.22 -9.60
CA ALA A 92 14.08 0.45 -10.17
C ALA A 92 14.58 -0.74 -11.00
N LYS A 93 15.58 -0.53 -11.86
CA LYS A 93 16.18 -1.61 -12.66
C LYS A 93 16.76 -2.72 -11.79
N GLN A 94 17.45 -2.35 -10.71
CA GLN A 94 18.01 -3.32 -9.77
C GLN A 94 16.92 -4.11 -9.05
N GLN A 95 15.88 -3.43 -8.57
CA GLN A 95 14.76 -4.04 -7.86
C GLN A 95 13.98 -5.01 -8.76
N VAL A 96 13.63 -4.58 -9.98
CA VAL A 96 12.92 -5.42 -10.95
C VAL A 96 13.73 -6.67 -11.27
N LEU A 97 15.04 -6.53 -11.49
CA LEU A 97 15.91 -7.67 -11.78
C LEU A 97 15.94 -8.69 -10.62
N LEU A 98 16.00 -8.21 -9.38
CA LEU A 98 15.98 -9.08 -8.20
C LEU A 98 14.62 -9.80 -8.08
N GLU A 99 13.52 -9.08 -8.26
CA GLU A 99 12.17 -9.64 -8.21
C GLU A 99 11.94 -10.68 -9.33
N GLU A 100 12.41 -10.41 -10.54
CA GLU A 100 12.37 -11.37 -11.66
C GLU A 100 13.17 -12.65 -11.35
N ASN A 101 14.36 -12.50 -10.75
CA ASN A 101 15.18 -13.64 -10.34
C ASN A 101 14.53 -14.46 -9.21
N GLU A 102 13.84 -13.82 -8.28
CA GLU A 102 13.10 -14.51 -7.21
C GLU A 102 11.90 -15.27 -7.79
N LYS A 103 11.08 -14.62 -8.60
CA LYS A 103 9.91 -15.25 -9.24
C LYS A 103 10.30 -16.41 -10.17
N THR A 104 11.42 -16.29 -10.88
CA THR A 104 11.90 -17.39 -11.73
C THR A 104 12.36 -18.59 -10.90
N LYS A 105 13.02 -18.37 -9.76
CA LYS A 105 13.35 -19.44 -8.81
C LYS A 105 12.10 -20.09 -8.23
N GLU A 106 11.15 -19.30 -7.74
CA GLU A 106 9.87 -19.81 -7.22
C GLU A 106 9.12 -20.64 -8.27
N PHE A 107 9.11 -20.19 -9.53
CA PHE A 107 8.50 -20.94 -10.63
C PHE A 107 9.20 -22.28 -10.87
N LEU A 108 10.54 -22.30 -10.89
CA LEU A 108 11.31 -23.53 -11.04
C LEU A 108 11.09 -24.49 -9.88
N ASP A 109 11.07 -23.98 -8.64
CA ASP A 109 10.80 -24.78 -7.43
C ASP A 109 9.39 -25.37 -7.46
N ARG A 110 8.38 -24.56 -7.82
CA ARG A 110 7.00 -25.02 -7.98
C ARG A 110 6.91 -26.10 -9.06
N ARG A 111 7.57 -25.89 -10.21
CA ARG A 111 7.61 -26.86 -11.30
C ARG A 111 8.25 -28.17 -10.86
N ALA A 112 9.38 -28.11 -10.13
CA ALA A 112 10.05 -29.29 -9.59
C ALA A 112 9.15 -30.06 -8.62
N LYS A 113 8.44 -29.37 -7.72
CA LYS A 113 7.46 -29.98 -6.81
C LYS A 113 6.34 -30.68 -7.57
N THR A 114 5.74 -30.03 -8.56
CA THR A 114 4.70 -30.63 -9.39
C THR A 114 5.23 -31.83 -10.18
N GLU A 115 6.45 -31.78 -10.70
CA GLU A 115 7.07 -32.93 -11.37
C GLU A 115 7.27 -34.12 -10.42
N LEU A 116 7.69 -33.87 -9.18
CA LEU A 116 7.79 -34.91 -8.14
C LEU A 116 6.41 -35.50 -7.80
N GLU A 117 5.38 -34.66 -7.66
CA GLU A 117 4.01 -35.12 -7.42
C GLU A 117 3.49 -35.99 -8.57
N ILE A 118 3.74 -35.59 -9.82
CA ILE A 118 3.37 -36.37 -11.01
C ILE A 118 4.10 -37.72 -11.02
N LYS A 119 5.42 -37.75 -10.76
CA LYS A 119 6.20 -39.00 -10.70
C LYS A 119 5.70 -39.94 -9.61
N ASN A 120 5.28 -39.40 -8.47
CA ASN A 120 4.80 -40.19 -7.34
C ASN A 120 3.41 -40.81 -7.58
N ASN A 121 2.70 -40.45 -8.67
CA ASN A 121 1.38 -40.99 -9.04
C ASN A 121 0.34 -41.01 -7.89
N SER A 122 0.55 -40.25 -6.83
CA SER A 122 -0.34 -40.23 -5.66
C SER A 122 -1.52 -39.33 -5.97
N SER A 123 -2.65 -39.90 -6.36
CA SER A 123 -3.87 -39.11 -6.53
C SER A 123 -4.43 -38.75 -5.15
N LEU A 124 -4.76 -37.48 -4.93
CA LEU A 124 -5.40 -37.04 -3.68
C LEU A 124 -6.69 -37.85 -3.42
N ILE A 125 -7.40 -38.23 -4.47
CA ILE A 125 -8.62 -39.07 -4.40
C ILE A 125 -8.30 -40.48 -3.88
N SER A 126 -7.19 -41.10 -4.32
CA SER A 126 -6.79 -42.41 -3.79
C SER A 126 -6.44 -42.31 -2.31
N ASP A 127 -5.74 -41.26 -1.88
CA ASP A 127 -5.37 -41.05 -0.48
C ASP A 127 -6.62 -40.85 0.39
N LEU A 128 -7.58 -40.03 -0.06
CA LEU A 128 -8.87 -39.83 0.63
C LEU A 128 -9.70 -41.11 0.68
N SER A 129 -9.73 -41.89 -0.41
CA SER A 129 -10.41 -43.18 -0.42
C SER A 129 -9.78 -44.17 0.56
N PHE A 130 -8.46 -44.12 0.72
CA PHE A 130 -7.73 -44.96 1.66
C PHE A 130 -7.96 -44.53 3.11
N ILE A 131 -8.02 -43.22 3.39
CA ILE A 131 -8.42 -42.70 4.70
C ILE A 131 -9.85 -43.17 5.04
N ALA A 132 -10.79 -43.04 4.10
CA ALA A 132 -12.17 -43.47 4.30
C ALA A 132 -12.29 -44.99 4.53
N LYS A 133 -11.53 -45.81 3.81
CA LYS A 133 -11.44 -47.27 4.02
C LYS A 133 -10.75 -47.61 5.34
N GLY A 134 -9.70 -46.90 5.71
CA GLY A 134 -8.94 -47.09 6.95
C GLY A 134 -9.74 -46.79 8.22
N VAL A 135 -10.75 -45.93 8.14
CA VAL A 135 -11.76 -45.76 9.22
C VAL A 135 -12.56 -47.05 9.45
N VAL A 136 -12.77 -47.86 8.41
CA VAL A 136 -13.51 -49.14 8.49
C VAL A 136 -12.61 -50.28 9.01
N THR A 137 -11.32 -50.28 8.67
CA THR A 137 -10.37 -51.33 9.10
C THR A 137 -9.71 -51.08 10.46
N ALA A 138 -9.85 -49.90 11.06
CA ALA A 138 -9.33 -49.60 12.42
C ALA A 138 -9.93 -50.47 13.55
N GLN A 139 -10.92 -51.32 13.24
CA GLN A 139 -11.46 -52.35 14.14
C GLN A 139 -10.77 -53.73 13.99
N GLY A 140 -9.79 -53.89 13.08
CA GLY A 140 -9.01 -55.11 12.86
C GLY A 140 -7.49 -54.84 12.78
N GLU A 141 -6.68 -55.91 12.78
CA GLU A 141 -5.21 -55.83 12.74
C GLU A 141 -4.72 -55.26 11.39
N LEU A 142 -4.00 -54.13 11.43
CA LEU A 142 -3.46 -53.44 10.25
C LEU A 142 -2.20 -54.14 9.71
N SER A 143 -2.10 -54.25 8.39
CA SER A 143 -0.88 -54.75 7.72
C SER A 143 0.26 -53.72 7.77
N ALA A 144 1.52 -54.18 7.79
CA ALA A 144 2.71 -53.32 7.85
C ALA A 144 2.74 -52.29 6.70
N GLU A 145 2.36 -52.68 5.49
CA GLU A 145 2.28 -51.78 4.32
C GLU A 145 1.23 -50.67 4.47
N GLU A 146 0.15 -50.93 5.21
CA GLU A 146 -0.89 -49.95 5.47
C GLU A 146 -0.41 -48.91 6.47
N THR A 147 0.39 -49.33 7.46
CA THR A 147 0.96 -48.40 8.46
C THR A 147 1.96 -47.42 7.84
N GLU A 148 2.76 -47.85 6.86
CA GLU A 148 3.68 -47.00 6.11
C GLU A 148 2.94 -45.98 5.24
N LYS A 149 1.87 -46.40 4.55
CA LYS A 149 1.01 -45.50 3.78
C LYS A 149 0.31 -44.49 4.68
N ILE A 150 -0.14 -44.89 5.87
CA ILE A 150 -0.72 -43.96 6.87
C ILE A 150 0.33 -42.94 7.32
N ALA A 151 1.58 -43.33 7.54
CA ALA A 151 2.66 -42.41 7.91
C ALA A 151 2.93 -41.37 6.81
N GLN A 152 3.03 -41.82 5.55
CA GLN A 152 3.20 -40.92 4.39
C GLN A 152 2.04 -39.93 4.24
N ILE A 153 0.80 -40.39 4.45
CA ILE A 153 -0.40 -39.53 4.40
C ILE A 153 -0.40 -38.53 5.57
N LYS A 154 -0.03 -38.97 6.79
CA LYS A 154 0.07 -38.07 7.95
C LYS A 154 1.10 -36.97 7.73
N GLU A 155 2.25 -37.29 7.13
CA GLU A 155 3.29 -36.32 6.81
C GLU A 155 2.86 -35.36 5.69
N LYS A 156 2.26 -35.89 4.62
CA LYS A 156 1.80 -35.11 3.45
C LYS A 156 0.69 -34.10 3.79
N TYR A 157 -0.26 -34.48 4.64
CA TYR A 157 -1.42 -33.65 5.01
C TYR A 157 -1.35 -33.08 6.43
N GLY A 158 -0.26 -33.30 7.17
CA GLY A 158 -0.06 -32.75 8.52
C GLY A 158 -1.05 -33.26 9.58
N ILE A 159 -1.54 -34.49 9.44
CA ILE A 159 -2.59 -35.06 10.31
C ILE A 159 -1.97 -35.58 11.63
N LYS A 160 -2.40 -35.03 12.77
CA LYS A 160 -1.89 -35.42 14.11
C LYS A 160 -2.55 -36.69 14.69
N SER A 161 -3.79 -37.00 14.32
CA SER A 161 -4.55 -38.14 14.87
C SER A 161 -5.13 -39.03 13.76
N TRP A 162 -5.13 -40.35 13.97
CA TRP A 162 -5.81 -41.30 13.10
C TRP A 162 -6.90 -42.02 13.89
N PRO A 163 -8.18 -41.96 13.50
CA PRO A 163 -8.75 -41.26 12.34
C PRO A 163 -8.69 -39.72 12.49
N PRO A 164 -8.69 -38.96 11.38
CA PRO A 164 -8.77 -37.51 11.44
C PRO A 164 -10.13 -37.08 12.00
N GLN A 165 -10.14 -36.29 13.07
CA GLN A 165 -11.37 -35.74 13.67
C GLN A 165 -11.83 -34.43 12.99
N LYS A 166 -10.93 -33.75 12.28
CA LYS A 166 -11.19 -32.52 11.50
C LYS A 166 -11.07 -32.81 10.02
N GLU A 167 -11.65 -31.93 9.19
CA GLU A 167 -11.50 -31.96 7.74
C GLU A 167 -10.01 -32.00 7.36
N VAL A 168 -9.61 -32.96 6.54
CA VAL A 168 -8.21 -33.17 6.13
C VAL A 168 -7.74 -32.05 5.20
N LEU A 169 -8.66 -31.38 4.51
CA LEU A 169 -8.40 -30.31 3.56
C LEU A 169 -9.19 -29.09 3.97
N GLU A 170 -8.52 -28.16 4.64
CA GLU A 170 -9.10 -26.84 4.91
C GLU A 170 -9.07 -26.01 3.62
N LEU A 171 -10.24 -25.63 3.13
CA LEU A 171 -10.33 -24.83 1.91
C LEU A 171 -10.06 -23.36 2.24
N GLU A 172 -9.19 -22.70 1.48
CA GLU A 172 -8.95 -21.26 1.64
C GLU A 172 -10.25 -20.44 1.55
N ILE A 173 -11.24 -20.93 0.78
CA ILE A 173 -12.57 -20.35 0.65
C ILE A 173 -13.33 -20.32 1.99
N GLN A 174 -13.20 -21.36 2.83
CA GLN A 174 -13.83 -21.38 4.16
C GLN A 174 -13.21 -20.30 5.05
N THR A 175 -11.87 -20.19 5.08
CA THR A 175 -11.19 -19.15 5.87
C THR A 175 -11.51 -17.74 5.38
N LEU A 176 -11.61 -17.55 4.06
CA LEU A 176 -12.03 -16.28 3.45
C LEU A 176 -13.49 -15.96 3.81
N LYS A 177 -14.38 -16.96 3.80
CA LYS A 177 -15.78 -16.80 4.21
C LYS A 177 -15.88 -16.36 5.67
N GLU A 178 -15.09 -16.93 6.57
CA GLU A 178 -15.04 -16.52 7.98
C GLU A 178 -14.52 -15.09 8.14
N LYS A 179 -13.48 -14.71 7.40
CA LYS A 179 -12.96 -13.32 7.39
C LYS A 179 -14.03 -12.34 6.90
N VAL A 180 -14.69 -12.64 5.78
CA VAL A 180 -15.79 -11.81 5.24
C VAL A 180 -16.92 -11.71 6.26
N ARG A 181 -17.30 -12.80 6.90
CA ARG A 181 -18.32 -12.80 7.96
C ARG A 181 -17.91 -11.91 9.13
N SER A 182 -16.67 -12.00 9.61
CA SER A 182 -16.18 -11.15 10.69
C SER A 182 -16.19 -9.66 10.33
N LEU A 183 -15.84 -9.31 9.07
CA LEU A 183 -15.93 -7.94 8.59
C LEU A 183 -17.37 -7.46 8.49
N GLN A 184 -18.28 -8.31 7.99
CA GLN A 184 -19.70 -8.00 7.93
C GLN A 184 -20.28 -7.78 9.34
N ASP A 185 -19.96 -8.67 10.29
CA ASP A 185 -20.36 -8.54 11.69
C ASP A 185 -19.84 -7.23 12.32
N THR A 186 -18.64 -6.76 11.93
CA THR A 186 -18.14 -5.46 12.39
C THR A 186 -18.89 -4.28 11.79
N ILE A 187 -19.29 -4.34 10.52
CA ILE A 187 -20.06 -3.28 9.85
C ILE A 187 -21.45 -3.21 10.47
N ASP A 188 -22.13 -4.36 10.57
CA ASP A 188 -23.47 -4.51 11.12
C ASP A 188 -23.52 -4.10 12.60
N PHE A 189 -22.41 -4.20 13.32
CA PHE A 189 -22.30 -3.69 14.68
C PHE A 189 -22.05 -2.18 14.72
N VAL A 190 -21.04 -1.69 14.00
CA VAL A 190 -20.55 -0.31 14.18
C VAL A 190 -21.52 0.72 13.61
N ASP A 191 -22.08 0.50 12.43
CA ASP A 191 -22.87 1.54 11.76
C ASP A 191 -24.23 1.80 12.44
N PRO A 192 -25.03 0.78 12.79
CA PRO A 192 -26.28 0.99 13.52
C PRO A 192 -26.08 1.52 14.95
N VAL A 193 -25.05 1.04 15.66
CA VAL A 193 -24.74 1.54 17.01
C VAL A 193 -24.28 2.99 16.92
N LEU A 194 -23.44 3.34 15.93
CA LEU A 194 -23.00 4.71 15.74
C LEU A 194 -24.13 5.65 15.33
N SER A 195 -25.10 5.22 14.52
CA SER A 195 -26.25 6.07 14.17
C SER A 195 -27.10 6.36 15.41
N LYS A 196 -27.38 5.35 16.24
CA LYS A 196 -28.14 5.55 17.48
C LYS A 196 -27.41 6.37 18.53
N LEU A 197 -26.10 6.16 18.71
CA LEU A 197 -25.31 6.97 19.64
C LEU A 197 -25.23 8.45 19.23
N MET A 198 -25.56 8.79 17.99
CA MET A 198 -25.62 10.18 17.51
C MET A 198 -27.01 10.82 17.68
N GLU A 199 -28.01 10.09 18.19
CA GLU A 199 -29.33 10.61 18.58
C GLU A 199 -29.24 11.35 19.94
N GLU A 200 -30.18 12.27 20.18
CA GLU A 200 -30.14 13.17 21.34
C GLU A 200 -30.31 12.42 22.68
N GLU A 201 -30.96 11.26 22.66
CA GLU A 201 -31.24 10.42 23.84
C GLU A 201 -29.95 9.93 24.53
N TYR A 202 -28.87 9.75 23.77
CA TYR A 202 -27.60 9.18 24.27
C TYR A 202 -26.51 10.23 24.49
N ALA A 203 -26.82 11.52 24.36
CA ALA A 203 -25.85 12.61 24.40
C ALA A 203 -25.00 12.64 25.68
N ALA A 204 -25.63 12.44 26.85
CA ALA A 204 -24.93 12.46 28.15
C ALA A 204 -23.88 11.33 28.27
N ARG A 205 -24.26 10.09 27.91
CA ARG A 205 -23.36 8.93 27.95
C ARG A 205 -22.21 9.06 26.94
N VAL A 206 -22.49 9.63 25.76
CA VAL A 206 -21.48 9.91 24.74
C VAL A 206 -20.49 10.95 25.24
N ASP A 207 -20.96 12.01 25.90
CA ASP A 207 -20.10 13.07 26.42
C ASP A 207 -19.17 12.56 27.54
N ASP A 208 -19.65 11.66 28.41
CA ASP A 208 -18.80 10.98 29.42
C ASP A 208 -17.72 10.10 28.77
N LEU A 209 -18.09 9.32 27.76
CA LEU A 209 -17.13 8.51 27.00
C LEU A 209 -16.14 9.36 26.21
N LEU A 210 -16.56 10.50 25.68
CA LEU A 210 -15.68 11.44 25.01
C LEU A 210 -14.70 12.07 26.00
N LYS A 211 -15.09 12.32 27.25
CA LYS A 211 -14.17 12.76 28.31
C LYS A 211 -13.14 11.69 28.63
N GLU A 212 -13.58 10.43 28.82
CA GLU A 212 -12.68 9.29 29.07
C GLU A 212 -11.65 9.10 27.94
N VAL A 213 -12.10 9.17 26.68
CA VAL A 213 -11.27 8.81 25.51
C VAL A 213 -10.43 9.98 25.01
N SER A 214 -10.94 11.21 25.04
CA SER A 214 -10.30 12.37 24.39
C SER A 214 -9.63 13.36 25.35
N LYS A 215 -9.88 13.26 26.67
CA LYS A 215 -9.39 14.19 27.70
C LYS A 215 -9.69 15.68 27.43
N LYS A 216 -10.64 15.97 26.52
CA LYS A 216 -11.08 17.32 26.15
C LYS A 216 -12.58 17.45 26.40
N GLU A 217 -13.03 18.67 26.66
CA GLU A 217 -14.44 18.93 26.94
C GLU A 217 -15.32 18.72 25.70
N PRO A 218 -16.47 18.03 25.82
CA PRO A 218 -17.32 17.69 24.68
C PRO A 218 -17.93 18.88 23.94
N SER A 219 -17.97 20.07 24.54
CA SER A 219 -18.50 21.30 23.94
C SER A 219 -17.61 21.87 22.83
N GLU A 220 -16.31 21.55 22.84
CA GLU A 220 -15.34 22.04 21.85
C GLU A 220 -15.34 21.22 20.55
N LEU A 221 -15.99 20.05 20.55
CA LEU A 221 -15.91 19.09 19.45
C LEU A 221 -17.08 19.23 18.47
N LYS A 222 -16.75 19.47 17.19
CA LYS A 222 -17.72 19.42 16.09
C LYS A 222 -18.35 18.02 15.98
N LYS A 223 -19.63 17.94 15.57
CA LYS A 223 -20.42 16.69 15.42
C LYS A 223 -19.68 15.59 14.63
N GLY A 224 -18.98 15.94 13.55
CA GLY A 224 -18.21 14.97 12.76
C GLY A 224 -16.99 14.40 13.48
N VAL A 225 -16.34 15.19 14.35
CA VAL A 225 -15.20 14.74 15.17
C VAL A 225 -15.68 13.79 16.26
N LYS A 226 -16.81 14.11 16.92
CA LYS A 226 -17.47 13.20 17.89
C LYS A 226 -17.76 11.83 17.23
N LYS A 227 -18.38 11.83 16.05
CA LYS A 227 -18.68 10.60 15.28
C LYS A 227 -17.43 9.77 14.97
N ASN A 228 -16.32 10.40 14.57
CA ASN A 228 -15.08 9.69 14.25
C ASN A 228 -14.39 9.10 15.49
N ILE A 229 -14.44 9.80 16.63
CA ILE A 229 -13.89 9.30 17.90
C ILE A 229 -14.70 8.07 18.35
N LEU A 230 -16.03 8.17 18.33
CA LEU A 230 -16.92 7.05 18.68
C LEU A 230 -16.70 5.85 17.74
N ARG A 231 -16.63 6.07 16.42
CA ARG A 231 -16.31 5.01 15.47
C ARG A 231 -14.98 4.32 15.79
N LYS A 232 -13.94 5.09 16.10
CA LYS A 232 -12.62 4.55 16.46
C LYS A 232 -12.67 3.77 17.79
N TYR A 233 -13.49 4.19 18.75
CA TYR A 233 -13.71 3.48 20.01
C TYR A 233 -14.40 2.14 19.77
N LEU A 234 -15.51 2.13 19.00
CA LEU A 234 -16.25 0.92 18.67
C LEU A 234 -15.41 -0.11 17.90
N LEU A 235 -14.51 0.34 17.02
CA LEU A 235 -13.59 -0.53 16.27
C LEU A 235 -12.45 -1.10 17.11
N LYS A 236 -11.93 -0.33 18.07
CA LYS A 236 -10.80 -0.78 18.89
C LYS A 236 -11.20 -1.74 20.00
N ASN A 237 -12.36 -1.51 20.61
CA ASN A 237 -12.82 -2.25 21.79
C ASN A 237 -14.23 -2.83 21.55
N PRO A 238 -14.40 -3.80 20.65
CA PRO A 238 -15.72 -4.33 20.31
C PRO A 238 -16.42 -5.00 21.50
N GLU A 239 -15.69 -5.69 22.37
CA GLU A 239 -16.27 -6.38 23.54
C GLU A 239 -16.72 -5.39 24.63
N ALA A 240 -15.84 -4.47 25.04
CA ALA A 240 -16.20 -3.43 26.01
C ALA A 240 -17.30 -2.50 25.49
N ALA A 241 -17.35 -2.26 24.17
CA ALA A 241 -18.46 -1.54 23.55
C ALA A 241 -19.77 -2.33 23.61
N ARG A 242 -19.74 -3.65 23.41
CA ARG A 242 -20.92 -4.52 23.52
C ARG A 242 -21.49 -4.55 24.93
N GLU A 243 -20.63 -4.52 25.96
CA GLU A 243 -21.07 -4.44 27.35
C GLU A 243 -21.62 -3.06 27.71
N LYS A 244 -20.87 -1.99 27.41
CA LYS A 244 -21.27 -0.62 27.77
C LYS A 244 -22.52 -0.13 27.03
N PHE A 245 -22.76 -0.62 25.81
CA PHE A 245 -23.89 -0.21 24.98
C PHE A 245 -24.93 -1.31 24.77
N ARG A 246 -25.02 -2.27 25.70
CA ARG A 246 -25.97 -3.38 25.62
C ARG A 246 -27.41 -2.91 25.39
N ASP A 247 -27.86 -1.90 26.12
CA ASP A 247 -29.20 -1.30 25.97
C ASP A 247 -29.44 -0.77 24.53
N VAL A 248 -28.44 -0.09 23.97
CA VAL A 248 -28.50 0.48 22.62
C VAL A 248 -28.57 -0.64 21.58
N ILE A 249 -27.78 -1.69 21.78
CA ILE A 249 -27.73 -2.86 20.89
C ILE A 249 -29.05 -3.63 20.94
N GLU A 250 -29.64 -3.81 22.11
CA GLU A 250 -30.95 -4.46 22.28
C GLU A 250 -32.05 -3.67 21.56
N GLN A 251 -32.02 -2.34 21.64
CA GLN A 251 -32.93 -1.48 20.88
C GLN A 251 -32.66 -1.50 19.37
N VAL A 252 -31.40 -1.60 18.91
CA VAL A 252 -31.07 -1.76 17.47
C VAL A 252 -31.65 -3.06 16.94
N LYS A 253 -31.61 -4.14 17.72
CA LYS A 253 -32.11 -5.45 17.30
C LYS A 253 -33.63 -5.57 17.30
N SER A 254 -34.33 -4.73 18.07
CA SER A 254 -35.80 -4.73 18.15
C SER A 254 -36.49 -3.91 17.06
N GLN A 255 -35.73 -3.09 16.31
CA GLN A 255 -36.19 -2.28 15.18
C GLN A 255 -35.80 -2.93 13.86
#